data_AF-A0A1M5ERG7-F1
#
_entry.id   AF-A0A1M5ERG7-F1
#
_cell.length_a   1.000
_cell.length_b   1.000
_cell.length_c   1.000
_cell.angle_alpha   90.00
_cell.angle_beta   90.00
_cell.angle_gamma   90.00
#
_symmetry.space_group_name_H-M   'P 1'
#
loop_
_entity.id
_entity.type
_entity.pdbx_description
1 polymer ?
#
loop_
_entity_poly.entity_id
_entity_poly.type
_entity_poly.pdbx_seq_one_letter_code
_entity_poly.pdbx_strand_id
1 'polypeptide(L)'
;MEYHYRPWTGLVWGLITFASVGTITAVWSNPWFVRMTSVAAWEFPAVLLLAVLTGVFFAVRFTACGARRAGIGGVLSFIGIACPVCNKILMLIFGGPMLLAYFDPVRPYVALAGLILLAVGICRNIAARRTALATGWVVP
;
A
#
# COMPACT_ATOMS: atom_id res chain seq x y z
N MET A 1 -28.98 -7.99 1.22
CA MET A 1 -27.83 -7.07 1.12
C MET A 1 -27.17 -7.33 -0.23
N GLU A 2 -27.58 -6.59 -1.26
CA GLU A 2 -27.08 -6.78 -2.61
C GLU A 2 -25.57 -6.51 -2.66
N TYR A 3 -24.87 -7.43 -3.30
CA TYR A 3 -23.42 -7.43 -3.45
C TYR A 3 -23.05 -6.33 -4.44
N HIS A 4 -23.11 -5.07 -4.04
CA HIS A 4 -22.71 -3.94 -4.89
C HIS A 4 -21.18 -3.87 -4.91
N TYR A 5 -20.57 -4.83 -5.61
CA TYR A 5 -19.18 -4.73 -6.04
C TYR A 5 -19.08 -3.46 -6.87
N ARG A 6 -18.28 -2.49 -6.42
CA ARG A 6 -18.05 -1.25 -7.15
C ARG A 6 -16.65 -1.34 -7.75
N PRO A 7 -16.47 -2.08 -8.86
CA PRO A 7 -15.16 -2.31 -9.44
C PRO A 7 -14.56 -0.97 -9.89
N TRP A 8 -15.43 -0.06 -10.36
CA TRP A 8 -15.06 1.31 -10.73
C TRP A 8 -14.46 2.10 -9.57
N THR A 9 -15.03 2.04 -8.36
CA THR A 9 -14.42 2.76 -7.22
C THR A 9 -13.08 2.14 -6.84
N GLY A 10 -12.95 0.81 -6.87
CA GLY A 10 -11.67 0.15 -6.62
C GLY A 10 -10.61 0.53 -7.64
N LEU A 11 -10.97 0.54 -8.93
CA LEU A 11 -10.09 0.96 -10.02
C LEU A 11 -9.61 2.41 -9.83
N VAL A 12 -10.53 3.32 -9.54
CA VAL A 12 -10.23 4.74 -9.30
C VAL A 12 -9.26 4.90 -8.13
N TRP A 13 -9.53 4.27 -6.98
CA TRP A 13 -8.65 4.35 -5.82
C TRP A 13 -7.28 3.69 -6.06
N GLY A 14 -7.23 2.59 -6.82
CA GLY A 14 -5.99 1.96 -7.23
C GLY A 14 -5.13 2.87 -8.12
N LEU A 15 -5.75 3.50 -9.12
CA LEU A 15 -5.07 4.46 -10.01
C LEU A 15 -4.57 5.69 -9.25
N ILE A 16 -5.39 6.25 -8.35
CA ILE A 16 -5.00 7.37 -7.49
C ILE A 16 -3.80 6.98 -6.61
N THR A 17 -3.83 5.80 -6.01
CA THR A 17 -2.73 5.30 -5.17
C THR A 17 -1.47 5.10 -6.01
N PHE A 18 -1.56 4.49 -7.19
CA PHE A 18 -0.42 4.32 -8.09
C PHE A 18 0.20 5.66 -8.48
N ALA A 19 -0.62 6.60 -8.94
CA ALA A 19 -0.16 7.91 -9.38
C ALA A 19 0.45 8.73 -8.23
N SER A 20 -0.23 8.81 -7.09
CA SER A 20 0.26 9.58 -5.93
C SER A 20 1.52 8.99 -5.32
N VAL A 21 1.51 7.69 -5.00
CA VAL A 21 2.66 7.01 -4.39
C VAL A 21 3.83 7.02 -5.37
N GLY A 22 3.62 6.66 -6.65
CA GLY A 22 4.67 6.67 -7.66
C GLY A 22 5.30 8.05 -7.90
N THR A 23 4.48 9.12 -7.82
CA THR A 23 4.97 10.50 -7.94
C THR A 23 5.78 10.92 -6.72
N ILE A 24 5.26 10.68 -5.50
CA ILE A 24 5.91 11.05 -4.24
C ILE A 24 7.23 10.28 -4.06
N THR A 25 7.30 9.03 -4.50
CA THR A 25 8.52 8.23 -4.42
C THR A 25 9.48 8.46 -5.57
N ALA A 26 9.16 9.34 -6.52
CA ALA A 26 9.93 9.60 -7.74
C ALA A 26 10.31 8.29 -8.47
N VAL A 27 9.38 7.32 -8.49
CA VAL A 27 9.58 6.04 -9.19
C VAL A 27 9.66 6.26 -10.70
N TRP A 28 8.89 7.23 -11.21
CA TRP A 28 9.03 7.75 -12.57
C TRP A 28 9.51 9.21 -12.53
N SER A 29 10.18 9.64 -13.61
CA SER A 29 10.66 11.02 -13.78
C SER A 29 9.51 12.04 -13.82
N ASN A 30 9.37 12.84 -12.75
CA ASN A 30 8.38 13.91 -12.66
C ASN A 30 9.04 15.22 -12.19
N PRO A 31 8.46 16.40 -12.52
CA PRO A 31 9.07 17.69 -12.20
C PRO A 31 8.99 18.09 -10.71
N TRP A 32 8.26 17.35 -9.87
CA TRP A 32 7.97 17.72 -8.48
C TRP A 32 8.98 17.10 -7.50
N PHE A 33 9.44 15.88 -7.75
CA PHE A 33 10.34 15.14 -6.88
C PHE A 33 11.57 14.66 -7.65
N VAL A 34 12.72 15.25 -7.36
CA VAL A 34 14.02 14.84 -7.92
C VAL A 34 14.78 14.03 -6.89
N ARG A 35 15.19 12.81 -7.27
CA ARG A 35 15.90 11.88 -6.39
C ARG A 35 17.38 11.80 -6.79
N MET A 36 18.27 11.85 -5.81
CA MET A 36 19.73 11.75 -6.02
C MET A 36 20.24 10.30 -6.12
N THR A 37 19.39 9.31 -5.84
CA THR A 37 19.72 7.88 -5.82
C THR A 37 19.00 7.15 -6.94
N SER A 38 19.63 6.08 -7.47
CA SER A 38 19.02 5.24 -8.49
C SER A 38 17.72 4.58 -7.99
N VAL A 39 16.76 4.40 -8.90
CA VAL A 39 15.53 3.66 -8.62
C VAL A 39 15.85 2.18 -8.60
N ALA A 40 15.56 1.52 -7.49
CA ALA A 40 15.74 0.08 -7.40
C ALA A 40 14.62 -0.63 -8.17
N ALA A 41 14.96 -1.68 -8.90
CA ALA A 41 14.03 -2.39 -9.77
C ALA A 41 12.80 -2.96 -9.04
N TRP A 42 12.88 -3.18 -7.72
CA TRP A 42 11.78 -3.69 -6.90
C TRP A 42 10.75 -2.62 -6.49
N GLU A 43 11.09 -1.32 -6.58
CA GLU A 43 10.19 -0.24 -6.15
C GLU A 43 8.95 -0.15 -7.06
N PHE A 44 9.15 -0.31 -8.38
CA PHE A 44 8.07 -0.33 -9.37
C PHE A 44 7.03 -1.45 -9.11
N PRO A 45 7.42 -2.74 -9.02
CA PRO A 45 6.46 -3.80 -8.75
C PRO A 45 5.82 -3.68 -7.37
N ALA A 46 6.53 -3.14 -6.37
CA ALA A 46 5.94 -2.90 -5.04
C ALA A 46 4.83 -1.84 -5.07
N VAL A 47 5.05 -0.70 -5.75
CA VAL A 47 4.02 0.35 -5.94
C VAL A 47 2.83 -0.19 -6.72
N LEU A 48 3.09 -0.96 -7.79
CA LEU A 48 2.03 -1.57 -8.59
C LEU A 48 1.19 -2.55 -7.74
N LEU A 49 1.86 -3.41 -6.97
CA LEU A 49 1.18 -4.37 -6.10
C LEU A 49 0.38 -3.64 -5.01
N LEU A 50 0.94 -2.61 -4.38
CA LEU A 50 0.23 -1.78 -3.41
C LEU A 50 -1.03 -1.17 -4.04
N ALA A 51 -0.91 -0.56 -5.22
CA ALA A 51 -2.02 0.05 -5.93
C ALA A 51 -3.15 -0.94 -6.22
N VAL A 52 -2.81 -2.14 -6.71
CA VAL A 52 -3.77 -3.22 -6.95
C VAL A 52 -4.46 -3.62 -5.64
N LEU A 53 -3.70 -3.88 -4.57
CA LEU A 53 -4.26 -4.27 -3.28
C LEU A 53 -5.14 -3.18 -2.67
N THR A 54 -4.75 -1.90 -2.76
CA THR A 54 -5.62 -0.78 -2.33
C THR A 54 -6.88 -0.69 -3.17
N GLY A 55 -6.81 -0.93 -4.48
CA GLY A 55 -7.99 -0.96 -5.33
C GLY A 55 -8.95 -2.08 -4.94
N VAL A 56 -8.42 -3.27 -4.65
CA VAL A 56 -9.21 -4.40 -4.12
C VAL A 56 -9.79 -4.08 -2.74
N PHE A 57 -9.01 -3.41 -1.87
CA PHE A 57 -9.47 -2.99 -0.56
C PHE A 57 -10.69 -2.06 -0.63
N PHE A 58 -10.70 -1.09 -1.55
CA PHE A 58 -11.84 -0.20 -1.75
C PHE A 58 -12.99 -0.83 -2.56
N ALA A 59 -12.71 -1.86 -3.36
CA ALA A 59 -13.74 -2.60 -4.09
C ALA A 59 -14.57 -3.52 -3.17
N VAL A 60 -13.96 -4.04 -2.09
CA VAL A 60 -14.56 -5.01 -1.17
C VAL A 60 -15.05 -4.31 0.10
N ARG A 61 -16.23 -4.68 0.59
CA ARG A 61 -16.69 -4.20 1.91
C ARG A 61 -15.91 -4.91 3.03
N PHE A 62 -15.54 -4.15 4.06
CA PHE A 62 -14.94 -4.68 5.28
C PHE A 62 -15.84 -4.35 6.48
N THR A 63 -15.79 -5.18 7.52
CA THR A 63 -16.29 -4.80 8.84
C THR A 63 -15.33 -3.77 9.45
N ALA A 64 -15.78 -2.95 10.41
CA ALA A 64 -14.95 -1.90 10.99
C ALA A 64 -13.59 -2.41 11.53
N CYS A 65 -13.58 -3.59 12.17
CA CYS A 65 -12.35 -4.24 12.64
C CYS A 65 -11.46 -4.75 11.49
N GLY A 66 -12.05 -5.30 10.43
CA GLY A 66 -11.32 -5.75 9.24
C GLY A 66 -10.69 -4.58 8.47
N ALA A 67 -11.43 -3.47 8.35
CA ALA A 67 -10.97 -2.23 7.71
C ALA A 67 -9.78 -1.63 8.45
N ARG A 68 -9.80 -1.60 9.79
CA ARG A 68 -8.68 -1.09 10.60
C ARG A 68 -7.40 -1.89 10.37
N ARG A 69 -7.47 -3.22 10.39
CA ARG A 69 -6.29 -4.09 10.20
C ARG A 69 -5.70 -3.96 8.80
N ALA A 70 -6.54 -3.95 7.77
CA ALA A 70 -6.10 -3.74 6.40
C ALA A 70 -5.55 -2.31 6.18
N GLY A 71 -6.16 -1.30 6.79
CA GLY A 71 -5.66 0.08 6.77
C GLY A 71 -4.25 0.21 7.35
N ILE A 72 -3.94 -0.46 8.46
CA ILE A 72 -2.59 -0.52 9.03
C ILE A 72 -1.60 -1.15 8.03
N GLY A 73 -2.00 -2.25 7.36
CA GLY A 73 -1.19 -2.87 6.31
C GLY A 73 -0.90 -1.93 5.13
N GLY A 74 -1.90 -1.13 4.71
CA GLY A 74 -1.74 -0.11 3.67
C GLY A 74 -0.78 1.00 4.08
N VAL A 75 -0.90 1.52 5.30
CA VAL A 75 0.00 2.55 5.84
C VAL A 75 1.44 2.03 5.97
N LEU A 76 1.63 0.82 6.49
CA LEU A 76 2.95 0.19 6.57
C LEU A 76 3.58 -0.05 5.19
N SER A 77 2.77 -0.47 4.21
CA SER A 77 3.23 -0.61 2.82
C SER A 77 3.68 0.73 2.26
N PHE A 78 2.89 1.79 2.46
CA PHE A 78 3.24 3.14 2.02
C PHE A 78 4.53 3.63 2.67
N ILE A 79 4.71 3.43 3.98
CA ILE A 79 5.93 3.84 4.69
C ILE A 79 7.16 3.08 4.19
N GLY A 80 7.03 1.77 3.96
CA GLY A 80 8.13 0.95 3.43
C GLY A 80 8.49 1.31 1.99
N ILE A 81 7.51 1.73 1.18
CA ILE A 81 7.73 2.13 -0.21
C ILE A 81 8.16 3.60 -0.30
N ALA A 82 7.74 4.45 0.63
CA ALA A 82 8.13 5.85 0.69
C ALA A 82 9.64 5.96 0.83
N CYS A 83 10.26 6.83 0.04
CA CYS A 83 11.69 7.10 0.19
C CYS A 83 11.89 8.10 1.33
N PRO A 84 12.53 7.73 2.46
CA PRO A 84 12.77 8.66 3.57
C PRO A 84 13.69 9.81 3.15
N VAL A 85 14.55 9.57 2.15
CA VAL A 85 15.49 10.54 1.58
C VAL A 85 14.75 11.64 0.80
N CYS A 86 13.58 11.32 0.21
CA CYS A 86 12.75 12.30 -0.48
C CYS A 86 11.99 13.23 0.49
N ASN A 87 11.93 12.91 1.80
CA ASN A 87 11.33 13.80 2.79
C ASN A 87 12.37 14.84 3.26
N LYS A 88 12.20 16.08 2.79
CA LYS A 88 13.08 17.20 3.09
C LYS A 88 13.22 17.49 4.59
N ILE A 89 12.20 17.17 5.38
CA ILE A 89 12.20 17.33 6.84
C ILE A 89 13.11 16.28 7.50
N LEU A 90 12.97 14.99 7.12
CA LEU A 90 13.86 13.94 7.64
C LEU A 90 15.32 14.18 7.22
N MET A 91 15.52 14.65 5.99
CA MET A 91 16.84 15.04 5.49
C MET A 91 17.48 16.15 6.33
N LEU A 92 16.72 17.16 6.75
CA LEU A 92 17.20 18.24 7.60
C LEU A 92 17.53 17.79 9.03
N ILE A 93 16.78 16.82 9.58
CA ILE A 93 16.94 16.38 10.97
C ILE A 93 18.08 15.36 11.12
N PHE A 94 18.13 14.35 10.24
CA PHE A 94 19.04 13.21 10.36
C PHE A 94 20.26 13.27 9.44
N GLY A 95 20.17 14.02 8.33
CA GLY A 95 21.21 14.08 7.29
C GLY A 95 21.21 12.88 6.33
N GLY A 96 21.72 13.10 5.11
CA GLY A 96 21.77 12.08 4.06
C GLY A 96 22.54 10.78 4.36
N PRO A 97 23.75 10.81 4.95
CA PRO A 97 24.54 9.59 5.13
C PRO A 97 23.94 8.63 6.16
N MET A 98 23.29 9.14 7.21
CA MET A 98 22.59 8.31 8.21
C MET A 98 21.36 7.61 7.63
N LEU A 99 20.59 8.31 6.80
CA LEU A 99 19.43 7.71 6.14
C LEU A 99 19.85 6.59 5.17
N LEU A 100 20.90 6.80 4.39
CA LEU A 100 21.34 5.81 3.41
C LEU A 100 21.97 4.57 4.08
N ALA A 101 22.72 4.74 5.18
CA ALA A 101 23.36 3.61 5.84
C ALA A 101 22.38 2.71 6.61
N TYR A 102 21.35 3.28 7.25
CA TYR A 102 20.45 2.53 8.14
C TYR A 102 19.06 2.28 7.55
N PHE A 103 18.47 3.23 6.81
CA PHE A 103 17.12 3.06 6.29
C PHE A 103 17.07 2.31 4.96
N ASP A 104 18.06 2.50 4.08
CA ASP A 104 18.10 1.85 2.77
C ASP A 104 17.98 0.31 2.84
N PRO A 105 18.71 -0.41 3.72
CA PRO A 105 18.58 -1.87 3.81
C PRO A 105 17.27 -2.34 4.44
N VAL A 106 16.66 -1.56 5.34
CA VAL A 106 15.42 -1.92 6.05
C VAL A 106 14.17 -1.73 5.17
N ARG A 107 14.22 -0.74 4.28
CA ARG A 107 13.10 -0.29 3.45
C ARG A 107 12.37 -1.40 2.67
N PRO A 108 13.05 -2.32 1.94
CA PRO A 108 12.37 -3.40 1.22
C PRO A 108 11.61 -4.35 2.16
N TYR A 109 12.16 -4.66 3.33
CA TYR A 109 11.51 -5.57 4.29
C TYR A 109 10.22 -4.98 4.87
N VAL A 110 10.22 -3.68 5.19
CA VAL A 110 9.03 -2.99 5.70
C VAL A 110 7.93 -2.93 4.64
N ALA A 111 8.29 -2.62 3.38
CA ALA A 111 7.35 -2.62 2.26
C ALA A 111 6.72 -4.00 2.08
N LEU A 112 7.54 -5.05 2.10
CA LEU A 112 7.12 -6.43 1.88
C LEU A 112 6.22 -6.93 3.02
N ALA A 113 6.57 -6.61 4.27
CA ALA A 113 5.74 -6.91 5.44
C ALA A 113 4.37 -6.21 5.38
N GLY A 114 4.34 -4.93 5.00
CA GLY A 114 3.09 -4.17 4.81
C GLY A 114 2.20 -4.79 3.73
N LEU A 115 2.79 -5.14 2.58
CA LEU A 115 2.10 -5.76 1.45
C LEU A 115 1.49 -7.11 1.84
N ILE A 116 2.25 -7.95 2.57
CA ILE A 116 1.76 -9.23 3.10
C ILE A 116 0.58 -9.00 4.05
N LEU A 117 0.70 -8.06 4.99
CA LEU A 117 -0.37 -7.78 5.95
C LEU A 117 -1.66 -7.30 5.25
N LEU A 118 -1.53 -6.43 4.25
CA LEU A 118 -2.65 -5.96 3.44
C LEU A 118 -3.28 -7.12 2.64
N ALA A 119 -2.47 -7.95 1.98
CA ALA A 119 -2.92 -9.12 1.24
C ALA A 119 -3.67 -10.11 2.13
N VAL A 120 -3.10 -10.46 3.28
CA VAL A 120 -3.70 -11.38 4.24
C VAL A 120 -5.02 -10.81 4.79
N GLY A 121 -5.07 -9.50 5.08
CA GLY A 121 -6.30 -8.83 5.49
C GLY A 121 -7.42 -8.95 4.46
N ILE A 122 -7.10 -8.73 3.18
CA ILE A 122 -8.04 -8.88 2.07
C ILE A 122 -8.47 -10.34 1.90
N CYS A 123 -7.52 -11.28 1.84
CA CYS A 123 -7.80 -12.71 1.67
C CYS A 123 -8.67 -13.27 2.81
N ARG A 124 -8.39 -12.91 4.06
CA ARG A 124 -9.20 -13.35 5.22
C ARG A 124 -10.62 -12.79 5.17
N ASN A 125 -10.79 -11.54 4.76
CA ASN A 125 -12.13 -10.95 4.60
C ASN A 125 -12.92 -11.65 3.47
N ILE A 126 -12.28 -11.94 2.34
CA ILE A 126 -12.92 -12.67 1.24
C ILE A 126 -13.25 -14.12 1.64
N ALA A 127 -12.33 -14.81 2.31
CA ALA A 127 -12.53 -16.19 2.77
C ALA A 127 -13.67 -16.28 3.80
N ALA A 128 -13.69 -15.41 4.80
CA ALA A 128 -14.75 -15.36 5.81
C ALA A 128 -16.13 -15.09 5.20
N ARG A 129 -16.19 -14.27 4.14
CA ARG A 129 -17.42 -14.02 3.38
C ARG A 129 -17.85 -15.24 2.56
N ARG A 130 -16.91 -15.93 1.90
CA ARG A 130 -17.20 -17.17 1.14
C ARG A 130 -17.76 -18.25 2.05
N THR A 131 -17.19 -18.44 3.24
CA THR A 131 -17.72 -19.40 4.22
C THR A 131 -19.09 -19.00 4.72
N ALA A 132 -19.33 -17.72 5.04
CA ALA A 132 -20.64 -17.24 5.49
C ALA A 132 -21.74 -17.44 4.43
N LEU A 133 -21.43 -17.20 3.16
CA LEU A 133 -22.35 -17.47 2.04
C LEU A 133 -22.62 -18.97 1.88
N ALA A 134 -21.58 -19.81 2.00
CA ALA A 134 -21.71 -21.26 1.89
C ALA A 134 -22.52 -21.89 3.03
N THR A 135 -22.44 -21.32 4.24
CA THR A 135 -23.20 -21.80 5.41
C THR A 135 -24.55 -21.11 5.58
N GLY A 136 -24.96 -20.22 4.66
CA GLY A 136 -26.20 -19.45 4.77
C GLY A 136 -26.25 -18.52 5.99
N TRP A 137 -25.10 -18.23 6.60
CA TRP A 137 -25.02 -17.48 7.85
C TRP A 137 -24.97 -15.99 7.52
N VAL A 138 -26.10 -15.32 7.66
CA VAL A 138 -26.22 -13.86 7.51
C VAL A 138 -25.53 -13.22 8.71
N VAL A 139 -24.28 -12.81 8.55
CA VAL A 139 -23.57 -12.01 9.55
C VAL A 139 -24.32 -10.67 9.65
N PRO A 140 -24.84 -10.28 10.84
CA PRO A 140 -25.49 -8.98 11.02
C PRO A 140 -24.53 -7.80 10.84
#